data_AF-A0A6D0I728-F1
#
_entry.id   AF-A0A6D0I728-F1
#
_cell.length_a   1.000
_cell.length_b   1.000
_cell.length_c   1.000
_cell.angle_alpha   90.00
_cell.angle_beta   90.00
_cell.angle_gamma   90.00
#
_symmetry.space_group_name_H-M   'P 1'
#
loop_
_entity.id
_entity.type
_entity.pdbx_description
1 polymer ?
#
loop_
_entity_poly.entity_id
_entity_poly.type
_entity_poly.pdbx_seq_one_letter_code
_entity_poly.pdbx_strand_id
1 'polypeptide(L)' 'MLMATIHVDGKEYEVNGADNLLEACLSLGLDIPYFCWHPALG' A
#
# COMPACT_ATOMS: atom_id res chain seq x y z
N MET A 1 9.85 13.38 1.37
CA MET A 1 8.92 12.23 1.30
C MET A 1 8.76 11.74 2.72
N LEU A 2 7.56 11.76 3.28
CA LEU A 2 7.33 11.22 4.62
C LEU A 2 7.34 9.71 4.49
N MET A 3 8.13 9.00 5.28
CA MET A 3 8.07 7.54 5.33
C MET A 3 7.11 7.12 6.44
N ALA A 4 6.33 6.07 6.19
CA ALA A 4 5.47 5.43 7.15
C ALA A 4 5.85 3.95 7.24
N THR A 5 5.84 3.44 8.46
CA THR A 5 5.96 2.00 8.72
C THR A 5 4.57 1.39 8.77
N ILE A 6 4.31 0.39 7.95
CA ILE A 6 3.09 -0.43 7.99
C ILE A 6 3.44 -1.86 8.39
N HIS A 7 2.51 -2.53 9.05
CA HIS A 7 2.64 -3.94 9.45
C HIS A 7 1.59 -4.76 8.71
N VAL A 8 2.02 -5.71 7.88
CA VAL A 8 1.15 -6.64 7.15
C VAL A 8 1.56 -8.07 7.49
N ASP A 9 0.62 -8.88 7.98
CA ASP A 9 0.86 -10.26 8.44
C ASP A 9 2.04 -10.40 9.43
N GLY A 10 2.20 -9.39 10.30
CA GLY A 10 3.28 -9.33 11.29
C GLY A 10 4.64 -8.92 10.74
N LYS A 11 4.76 -8.64 9.43
CA LYS A 11 5.97 -8.14 8.79
C LYS A 11 5.91 -6.62 8.59
N GLU A 12 7.03 -5.96 8.84
CA GLU A 12 7.19 -4.52 8.67
C GLU A 12 7.61 -4.13 7.25
N TYR A 13 7.04 -3.01 6.78
CA TYR A 13 7.37 -2.41 5.49
C TYR A 13 7.48 -0.89 5.64
N GLU A 14 8.50 -0.30 5.03
CA GLU A 14 8.58 1.15 4.83
C GLU A 14 7.94 1.53 3.50
N VAL A 15 6.97 2.42 3.57
CA VAL A 15 6.23 2.93 2.41
C VAL A 15 6.13 4.45 2.48
N ASN A 16 5.92 5.11 1.34
CA ASN A 16 5.69 6.55 1.37
C ASN A 16 4.38 6.82 2.11
N GLY A 17 4.45 7.61 3.18
CA GLY A 17 3.32 7.95 4.03
C GLY A 17 2.28 8.84 3.37
N ALA A 18 2.54 9.32 2.14
CA ALA A 18 1.54 9.99 1.32
C ALA A 18 0.75 9.05 0.40
N ASP A 19 1.20 7.80 0.22
CA ASP A 19 0.55 6.86 -0.69
C ASP A 19 -0.72 6.26 -0.06
N ASN A 20 -1.66 5.87 -0.91
CA ASN A 20 -2.79 5.08 -0.46
C ASN A 20 -2.30 3.71 0.04
N LEU A 21 -2.87 3.22 1.16
CA LEU A 21 -2.43 1.94 1.75
C LEU A 21 -2.57 0.76 0.78
N LEU A 22 -3.66 0.69 0.00
CA LEU A 22 -3.87 -0.40 -0.96
C LEU A 22 -2.82 -0.34 -2.07
N GLU A 23 -2.55 0.84 -2.60
CA GLU A 23 -1.50 1.04 -3.61
C GLU A 23 -0.11 0.68 -3.09
N ALA A 24 0.21 1.08 -1.86
CA ALA A 24 1.45 0.72 -1.21
C ALA A 24 1.60 -0.80 -1.07
N CYS A 25 0.54 -1.50 -0.65
CA CYS A 25 0.53 -2.96 -0.57
C CYS A 25 0.71 -3.64 -1.93
N LEU A 26 0.00 -3.16 -2.97
CA LEU A 26 0.10 -3.72 -4.32
C LEU A 26 1.50 -3.47 -4.92
N SER A 27 2.11 -2.31 -4.65
CA SER A 27 3.47 -1.96 -5.07
C SER A 27 4.53 -2.85 -4.41
N LEU A 28 4.26 -3.36 -3.21
CA LEU A 28 5.07 -4.36 -2.52
C LEU A 28 4.85 -5.79 -3.07
N GLY A 29 3.96 -5.97 -4.04
CA GLY A 29 3.60 -7.26 -4.63
C GLY A 29 2.65 -8.09 -3.76
N LEU A 30 1.99 -7.48 -2.78
CA LEU A 30 0.98 -8.16 -1.97
C LEU A 30 -0.32 -8.27 -2.78
N ASP A 31 -0.78 -9.50 -3.03
CA ASP A 31 -1.99 -9.76 -3.80
C ASP A 31 -3.24 -9.60 -2.93
N ILE A 32 -3.77 -8.39 -2.89
CA ILE A 32 -4.98 -8.03 -2.14
C ILE A 32 -6.14 -7.92 -3.14
N PRO A 33 -7.21 -8.72 -3.01
CA PRO A 33 -8.39 -8.55 -3.85
C PRO A 33 -9.05 -7.18 -3.65
N TYR A 34 -9.29 -6.46 -4.74
CA TYR A 34 -10.03 -5.20 -4.74
C TYR A 34 -10.97 -5.14 -5.96
N PHE A 35 -12.03 -4.33 -5.86
CA PHE A 35 -13.03 -4.19 -6.92
C PHE A 35 -13.06 -2.76 -7.48
N CYS A 36 -13.65 -1.82 -6.74
CA CYS A 36 -13.94 -0.46 -7.19
C CYS A 36 -12.75 0.51 -7.06
N TRP A 37 -11.53 0.01 -6.90
CA TRP A 37 -10.32 0.82 -6.80
C TRP A 37 -9.53 0.79 -8.11
N HIS A 38 -9.03 1.94 -8.52
CA HIS A 38 -8.16 2.08 -9.68
C HIS A 38 -7.16 3.22 -9.43
N PRO A 39 -5.83 3.02 -9.60
CA PRO A 39 -4.82 4.01 -9.23
C PRO A 39 -4.92 5.31 -10.03
N ALA A 40 -5.36 5.23 -11.30
CA ALA A 40 -5.59 6.41 -12.12
C ALA A 40 -6.92 7.16 -11.84
N LEU A 41 -7.81 6.57 -11.03
CA LEU A 41 -9.05 7.21 -10.57
C LEU A 41 -8.99 7.56 -9.07
N GLY A 42 -7.82 7.33 -8.45
CA GLY A 42 -7.53 7.52 -7.03
C GLY A 42 -7.41 8.97 -6.64
#